data_AF-A0A6B3M107-F1
#
_entry.id   AF-A0A6B3M107-F1
#
_cell.length_a   1.000
_cell.length_b   1.000
_cell.length_c   1.000
_cell.angle_alpha   90.00
_cell.angle_beta   90.00
_cell.angle_gamma   90.00
#
_symmetry.space_group_name_H-M   'P 1'
#
loop_
_entity.id
_entity.type
_entity.pdbx_description
1 polymer ?
#
loop_
_entity_poly.entity_id
_entity_poly.type
_entity_poly.pdbx_seq_one_letter_code
_entity_poly.pdbx_strand_id
1 'polypeptide(L)'
;MSAFNKFSQTRDAKKLEEVLALFEKYQHKYQGQTDFEALFSELTRRYAQDVLAQSGEPGVRRGIEELEGIQKRLEKNFDIETLPKDHIIAKEYEDVTELLNRMKSRDETGS
;
A
#
# COMPACT_ATOMS: atom_id res chain seq x y z
N MET A 1 23.84 -5.86 -12.36
CA MET A 1 23.02 -5.86 -11.13
C MET A 1 22.02 -4.72 -11.23
N SER A 2 20.73 -5.03 -11.21
CA SER A 2 19.64 -4.06 -11.39
C SER A 2 19.56 -3.10 -10.19
N ALA A 3 19.22 -1.83 -10.45
CA ALA A 3 18.94 -0.84 -9.41
C ALA A 3 17.89 -1.34 -8.39
N PHE A 4 16.99 -2.24 -8.81
CA PHE A 4 16.00 -2.93 -7.98
C PHE A 4 16.60 -3.59 -6.73
N ASN A 5 17.75 -4.25 -6.84
CA ASN A 5 18.34 -4.99 -5.70
C ASN A 5 18.87 -4.07 -4.59
N LYS A 6 19.15 -2.80 -4.90
CA LYS A 6 19.60 -1.83 -3.88
C LYS A 6 18.43 -1.19 -3.13
N PHE A 7 17.25 -1.07 -3.75
CA PHE A 7 16.10 -0.39 -3.15
C PHE A 7 15.39 -1.22 -2.06
N SER A 8 15.39 -2.55 -2.17
CA SER A 8 14.72 -3.42 -1.18
C SER A 8 15.38 -3.43 0.21
N GLN A 9 16.58 -2.84 0.35
CA GLN A 9 17.42 -2.90 1.55
C GLN A 9 17.38 -1.64 2.44
N THR A 10 16.82 -0.52 1.99
CA THR A 10 16.83 0.73 2.78
C THR A 10 15.57 0.89 3.63
N ARG A 11 15.68 0.57 4.94
CA ARG A 11 14.67 0.81 5.99
C ARG A 11 14.52 2.29 6.41
N ASP A 12 14.66 3.22 5.47
CA ASP A 12 14.57 4.65 5.77
C ASP A 12 13.24 5.17 5.20
N ALA A 13 12.30 5.50 6.09
CA ALA A 13 10.94 5.94 5.73
C ALA A 13 10.95 7.08 4.71
N LYS A 14 11.95 7.98 4.81
CA LYS A 14 12.10 9.11 3.88
C LYS A 14 12.47 8.66 2.46
N LYS A 15 13.34 7.65 2.32
CA LYS A 15 13.70 7.09 1.01
C LYS A 15 12.54 6.31 0.40
N LEU A 16 11.77 5.62 1.23
CA LEU A 16 10.58 4.89 0.81
C LEU A 16 9.50 5.85 0.28
N GLU A 17 9.27 6.95 0.99
CA GLU A 17 8.36 8.02 0.58
C GLU A 17 8.78 8.66 -0.76
N GLU A 18 10.07 8.96 -0.95
CA GLU A 18 10.59 9.50 -2.20
C GLU A 18 10.37 8.54 -3.39
N VAL A 19 10.59 7.23 -3.19
CA VAL A 19 10.37 6.22 -4.24
C VAL A 19 8.89 6.06 -4.55
N LEU A 20 8.02 6.04 -3.54
CA LEU A 20 6.57 6.01 -3.74
C LEU A 20 6.10 7.24 -4.51
N ALA A 21 6.59 8.44 -4.16
CA ALA A 21 6.26 9.67 -4.88
C ALA A 21 6.71 9.65 -6.35
N LEU A 22 7.87 9.05 -6.65
CA LEU A 22 8.29 8.83 -8.04
C LEU A 22 7.33 7.90 -8.78
N PHE A 23 6.91 6.81 -8.15
CA PHE A 23 5.96 5.87 -8.75
C PHE A 23 4.61 6.53 -9.03
N GLU A 24 4.11 7.34 -8.10
CA GLU A 24 2.87 8.11 -8.28
C GLU A 24 2.98 9.22 -9.33
N LYS A 25 4.14 9.85 -9.47
CA LYS A 25 4.34 10.90 -10.48
C LYS A 25 4.22 10.36 -11.91
N TYR A 26 4.56 9.09 -12.11
CA TYR A 26 4.59 8.45 -13.42
C TYR A 26 3.39 7.50 -13.63
N GLN A 27 2.27 7.79 -12.98
CA GLN A 27 0.96 7.12 -13.09
C GLN A 27 0.63 6.56 -14.48
N HIS A 28 0.00 5.38 -14.49
CA HIS A 28 -0.45 4.62 -15.68
C HIS A 28 0.63 4.15 -16.66
N LYS A 29 1.88 4.62 -16.58
CA LYS A 29 2.97 4.12 -17.44
C LYS A 29 3.42 2.69 -17.12
N TYR A 30 3.04 2.21 -15.95
CA TYR A 30 3.50 0.92 -15.41
C TYR A 30 2.37 -0.08 -15.19
N GLN A 31 1.13 0.24 -15.58
CA GLN A 31 0.03 -0.73 -15.56
C GLN A 31 0.35 -1.86 -16.56
N GLY A 32 0.30 -3.10 -16.08
CA GLY A 32 0.73 -4.30 -16.82
C GLY A 32 2.23 -4.61 -16.71
N GLN A 33 3.01 -3.85 -15.94
CA GLN A 33 4.40 -4.18 -15.61
C GLN A 33 4.46 -4.88 -14.24
N THR A 34 4.39 -6.20 -14.26
CA THR A 34 4.26 -7.03 -13.04
C THR A 34 5.37 -6.79 -12.02
N ASP A 35 6.62 -6.60 -12.46
CA ASP A 35 7.75 -6.32 -11.55
C ASP A 35 7.61 -4.96 -10.83
N PHE A 36 7.05 -3.96 -11.52
CA PHE A 36 6.78 -2.65 -10.94
C PHE A 36 5.61 -2.73 -9.96
N GLU A 37 4.52 -3.39 -10.36
CA GLU A 37 3.31 -3.54 -9.56
C GLU A 37 3.59 -4.27 -8.25
N ALA A 38 4.35 -5.36 -8.30
CA ALA A 38 4.79 -6.09 -7.12
C ALA A 38 5.67 -5.22 -6.20
N LEU A 39 6.58 -4.42 -6.78
CA LEU A 39 7.42 -3.52 -6.00
C LEU A 39 6.61 -2.37 -5.37
N PHE A 40 5.71 -1.74 -6.12
CA PHE A 40 4.83 -0.69 -5.63
C PHE A 40 3.99 -1.18 -4.45
N SER A 41 3.38 -2.36 -4.61
CA SER A 41 2.62 -3.07 -3.59
C SER A 41 3.45 -3.26 -2.31
N GLU A 42 4.64 -3.86 -2.44
CA GLU A 42 5.52 -4.14 -1.33
C GLU A 42 5.96 -2.87 -0.60
N LEU A 43 6.37 -1.84 -1.33
CA LEU A 43 6.83 -0.57 -0.76
C LEU A 43 5.70 0.16 -0.01
N THR A 44 4.49 0.14 -0.57
CA THR A 44 3.32 0.76 0.07
C THR A 44 2.97 0.07 1.39
N ARG A 45 3.01 -1.27 1.42
CA ARG A 45 2.78 -2.05 2.66
C ARG A 45 3.84 -1.77 3.72
N ARG A 46 5.12 -1.76 3.33
CA ARG A 46 6.24 -1.48 4.25
C ARG A 46 6.11 -0.08 4.85
N TYR A 47 5.74 0.92 4.05
CA TYR A 47 5.54 2.28 4.52
C TYR A 47 4.48 2.35 5.61
N ALA A 48 3.31 1.74 5.36
CA ALA A 48 2.24 1.68 6.35
C ALA A 48 2.68 0.98 7.64
N GLN A 49 3.42 -0.13 7.54
CA GLN A 49 3.97 -0.83 8.72
C GLN A 49 4.95 0.03 9.52
N ASP A 50 5.87 0.73 8.83
CA ASP A 50 6.84 1.63 9.47
C ASP A 50 6.12 2.80 10.19
N VAL A 51 5.08 3.36 9.58
CA VAL A 51 4.26 4.42 10.19
C VAL A 51 3.51 3.89 11.42
N LEU A 52 2.87 2.72 11.32
CA LEU A 52 2.16 2.10 12.45
C LEU A 52 3.08 1.80 13.62
N ALA A 53 4.30 1.30 13.35
CA ALA A 53 5.28 0.96 14.37
C ALA A 53 5.82 2.18 15.14
N GLN A 54 5.90 3.35 14.50
CA GLN A 54 6.34 4.60 15.15
C GLN A 54 5.24 5.29 15.95
N SER A 55 4.00 4.83 15.79
CA SER A 55 2.81 5.42 16.37
C SER A 55 2.44 4.66 17.66
N GLY A 56 2.89 5.11 18.83
CA GLY A 56 2.37 4.60 20.11
C GLY A 56 0.86 4.89 20.22
N GLU A 57 0.06 3.87 20.56
CA GLU A 57 -1.42 3.71 20.48
C GLU A 57 -2.34 4.96 20.65
N PRO A 58 -3.54 5.00 20.01
CA PRO A 58 -4.52 3.90 19.77
C PRO A 58 -4.39 3.26 18.38
N GLY A 59 -3.99 1.99 18.34
CA GLY A 59 -3.56 1.30 17.12
C GLY A 59 -4.66 0.97 16.11
N VAL A 60 -5.93 0.99 16.51
CA VAL A 60 -7.05 0.63 15.61
C VAL A 60 -7.39 1.78 14.66
N ARG A 61 -7.61 3.00 15.16
CA ARG A 61 -7.95 4.15 14.32
C ARG A 61 -6.82 4.54 13.36
N ARG A 62 -5.57 4.55 13.84
CA ARG A 62 -4.40 4.77 12.96
C ARG A 62 -4.21 3.64 11.96
N GLY A 63 -4.47 2.39 12.37
CA GLY A 63 -4.50 1.24 11.45
C GLY A 63 -5.52 1.42 10.32
N ILE A 64 -6.72 1.90 10.64
CA ILE A 64 -7.76 2.22 9.64
C ILE A 64 -7.30 3.35 8.72
N GLU A 65 -6.78 4.46 9.26
CA GLU A 65 -6.30 5.60 8.48
C GLU A 65 -5.19 5.21 7.49
N GLU A 66 -4.24 4.38 7.93
CA GLU A 66 -3.14 3.91 7.07
C GLU A 66 -3.66 2.96 5.99
N LEU A 67 -4.54 2.01 6.32
CA LEU A 67 -5.14 1.10 5.34
C LEU A 67 -6.00 1.86 4.31
N GLU A 68 -6.73 2.90 4.73
CA GLU A 68 -7.44 3.80 3.81
C GLU A 68 -6.47 4.57 2.91
N GLY A 69 -5.30 4.95 3.44
CA GLY A 69 -4.21 5.53 2.67
C GLY A 69 -3.69 4.60 1.58
N ILE A 70 -3.47 3.32 1.91
CA ILE A 70 -3.08 2.28 0.94
C ILE A 70 -4.16 2.13 -0.13
N GLN A 71 -5.42 1.95 0.28
CA GLN A 71 -6.56 1.76 -0.62
C GLN A 71 -6.65 2.91 -1.64
N LYS A 72 -6.60 4.17 -1.17
CA LYS A 72 -6.62 5.37 -2.03
C LYS A 72 -5.43 5.42 -2.99
N ARG A 73 -4.23 5.02 -2.55
CA ARG A 73 -3.06 4.98 -3.43
C ARG A 73 -3.25 3.94 -4.53
N LEU A 74 -3.82 2.78 -4.24
CA LEU A 74 -4.09 1.76 -5.27
C LEU A 74 -5.11 2.28 -6.30
N GLU A 75 -6.24 2.83 -5.85
CA GLU A 75 -7.27 3.43 -6.72
C GLU A 75 -6.73 4.56 -7.60
N LYS A 76 -5.86 5.41 -7.04
CA LYS A 76 -5.32 6.57 -7.76
C LYS A 76 -4.30 6.15 -8.83
N ASN A 77 -3.58 5.05 -8.61
CA ASN A 77 -2.45 4.66 -9.47
C ASN A 77 -2.80 3.56 -10.48
N PHE A 78 -3.87 2.80 -10.24
CA PHE A 78 -4.27 1.67 -11.05
C PHE A 78 -5.77 1.70 -11.29
N ASP A 79 -6.17 1.32 -12.51
CA ASP A 79 -7.59 1.12 -12.84
C ASP A 79 -8.05 -0.24 -12.32
N ILE A 80 -8.35 -0.29 -11.02
CA ILE A 80 -8.65 -1.54 -10.29
C ILE A 80 -9.82 -2.30 -10.91
N GLU A 81 -10.83 -1.59 -11.42
CA GLU A 81 -12.03 -2.21 -12.00
C GLU A 81 -11.75 -2.96 -13.30
N THR A 82 -10.70 -2.59 -14.03
CA THR A 82 -10.33 -3.24 -15.30
C THR A 82 -9.27 -4.32 -15.14
N LEU A 83 -8.66 -4.44 -13.95
CA LEU A 83 -7.68 -5.48 -13.67
C LEU A 83 -8.35 -6.87 -13.52
N PRO A 84 -7.69 -7.93 -14.01
CA PRO A 84 -8.10 -9.31 -13.72
C PRO A 84 -8.15 -9.57 -12.21
N LYS A 85 -9.08 -10.42 -11.75
CA LYS A 85 -9.21 -10.75 -10.32
C LYS A 85 -7.97 -11.40 -9.71
N ASP A 86 -7.20 -12.13 -10.52
CA ASP A 86 -5.95 -12.77 -10.12
C ASP A 86 -4.73 -11.83 -10.19
N HIS A 87 -4.93 -10.59 -10.62
CA HIS A 87 -3.89 -9.58 -10.67
C HIS A 87 -3.43 -9.17 -9.26
N ILE A 88 -2.12 -9.00 -9.06
CA ILE A 88 -1.54 -8.71 -7.73
C ILE A 88 -2.13 -7.46 -7.08
N ILE A 89 -2.30 -6.39 -7.86
CA ILE A 89 -2.90 -5.13 -7.39
C ILE A 89 -4.38 -5.28 -7.06
N ALA A 90 -5.15 -6.02 -7.86
CA ALA A 90 -6.58 -6.24 -7.61
C ALA A 90 -6.79 -7.05 -6.32
N LYS A 91 -6.00 -8.12 -6.14
CA LYS A 91 -5.99 -8.92 -4.92
C LYS A 91 -5.58 -8.11 -3.70
N GLU A 92 -4.53 -7.29 -3.81
CA GLU A 92 -4.12 -6.43 -2.70
C GLU A 92 -5.20 -5.44 -2.31
N TYR A 93 -5.86 -4.81 -3.30
CA TYR A 93 -6.97 -3.90 -3.04
C TYR A 93 -8.12 -4.61 -2.32
N GLU A 94 -8.46 -5.84 -2.72
CA GLU A 94 -9.46 -6.68 -2.05
C GLU A 94 -9.05 -6.99 -0.60
N ASP A 95 -7.82 -7.47 -0.39
CA ASP A 95 -7.29 -7.80 0.95
C ASP A 95 -7.33 -6.58 1.90
N VAL A 96 -6.93 -5.40 1.40
CA VAL A 96 -6.97 -4.13 2.16
C VAL A 96 -8.41 -3.73 2.48
N THR A 97 -9.32 -3.86 1.51
CA THR A 97 -10.74 -3.54 1.69
C THR A 97 -11.39 -4.45 2.74
N GLU A 98 -11.12 -5.75 2.70
CA GLU A 98 -11.64 -6.70 3.69
C GLU A 98 -11.09 -6.39 5.08
N LEU A 99 -9.79 -6.10 5.19
CA LEU A 99 -9.16 -5.77 6.47
C LEU A 99 -9.74 -4.47 7.06
N LEU A 100 -9.94 -3.45 6.25
CA LEU A 100 -10.60 -2.20 6.65
C LEU A 100 -11.99 -2.45 7.22
N ASN A 101 -12.81 -3.23 6.53
CA ASN A 101 -14.16 -3.56 6.98
C ASN A 101 -14.13 -4.30 8.33
N ARG A 102 -13.21 -5.25 8.49
CA ARG A 102 -13.02 -5.97 9.75
C ARG A 102 -12.58 -5.05 10.89
N MET A 103 -11.67 -4.12 10.64
CA MET A 103 -11.20 -3.18 11.67
C MET A 103 -12.30 -2.18 12.07
N LYS A 104 -13.04 -1.64 11.09
CA LYS A 104 -14.19 -0.74 11.35
C LYS A 104 -15.29 -1.43 12.15
N SER A 105 -15.65 -2.67 11.78
CA SER A 105 -16.64 -3.45 12.54
C SER A 105 -16.23 -3.71 13.99
N ARG A 106 -14.92 -3.84 14.26
CA ARG A 106 -14.39 -4.04 15.62
C ARG A 106 -14.42 -2.75 16.44
N ASP A 107 -14.17 -1.60 15.82
CA ASP A 107 -14.29 -0.28 16.45
C ASP A 107 -15.75 -0.01 16.89
N GLU A 108 -16.73 -0.42 16.07
CA GLU A 108 -18.16 -0.23 16.36
C GLU A 108 -18.72 -1.17 17.46
N THR A 109 -18.15 -2.37 17.63
CA THR A 109 -18.58 -3.34 18.66
C THR A 109 -17.86 -3.21 20.01
N GLY A 110 -16.87 -2.31 20.12
CA GLY A 110 -15.97 -2.18 21.27
C GLY A 110 -16.18 -0.93 22.15
N SER A 111 -17.32 -0.25 22.06
CA SER A 111 -17.70 0.87 22.96
C SER A 111 -18.76 0.47 23.98
#